data_AF-A0AAX3EFW1-F1
#
_entry.id   AF-A0AAX3EFW1-F1
#
_cell.length_a   1.000
_cell.length_b   1.000
_cell.length_c   1.000
_cell.angle_alpha   90.00
_cell.angle_beta   90.00
_cell.angle_gamma   90.00
#
_symmetry.space_group_name_H-M   'P 1'
#
loop_
_entity.id
_entity.type
_entity.pdbx_description
1 polymer ?
#
loop_
_entity_poly.entity_id
_entity_poly.type
_entity_poly.pdbx_seq_one_letter_code
_entity_poly.pdbx_strand_id
1 'polypeptide(L)' 'MKKLFRVAIEHYGNPEDGMVLLDTFTVKAANEDVALEAAYDMAWEQYPDIGVLECGGIERVRA' A
#
# COMPACT_ATOMS: atom_id res chain seq x y z
N MET A 1 9.21 -13.70 -14.12
CA MET A 1 8.94 -14.37 -12.82
C MET A 1 8.36 -13.35 -11.86
N LYS A 2 7.28 -13.67 -11.13
CA LYS A 2 6.69 -12.75 -10.12
C LYS A 2 7.34 -12.99 -8.74
N LYS A 3 7.57 -11.91 -7.99
CA LYS A 3 8.11 -11.86 -6.62
C LYS A 3 7.00 -11.45 -5.64
N LEU A 4 7.23 -11.61 -4.34
CA LEU A 4 6.32 -11.15 -3.30
C LEU A 4 6.83 -9.84 -2.69
N PHE A 5 5.89 -8.93 -2.42
CA PHE A 5 6.11 -7.64 -1.81
C PHE A 5 5.14 -7.45 -0.66
N ARG A 6 5.57 -6.82 0.42
CA ARG A 6 4.67 -6.25 1.42
C ARG A 6 4.66 -4.74 1.24
N VAL A 7 3.47 -4.17 1.17
CA VAL A 7 3.24 -2.74 0.94
C VAL A 7 2.41 -2.20 2.10
N ALA A 8 2.89 -1.15 2.75
CA ALA A 8 2.16 -0.42 3.77
C ALA A 8 1.38 0.73 3.13
N ILE A 9 0.09 0.82 3.42
CA ILE A 9 -0.77 1.92 2.98
C ILE A 9 -1.12 2.79 4.18
N GLU A 10 -0.91 4.09 4.03
CA GLU A 10 -1.08 5.10 5.05
C GLU A 10 -2.08 6.16 4.56
N HIS A 11 -2.70 6.85 5.50
CA HIS A 11 -3.64 7.93 5.22
C HIS A 11 -3.27 9.21 5.98
N TYR A 12 -3.44 10.32 5.26
CA TYR A 12 -3.46 11.67 5.81
C TYR A 12 -4.88 12.06 6.20
N GLY A 13 -5.27 11.82 7.46
CA GLY A 13 -6.54 12.33 7.99
C GLY A 13 -6.50 13.84 8.20
N ASN A 14 -5.43 14.33 8.83
CA ASN A 14 -5.18 15.75 9.08
C ASN A 14 -3.65 16.00 9.03
N PRO A 15 -3.16 17.06 8.37
CA PRO A 15 -1.73 17.30 8.23
C PRO A 15 -0.92 17.39 9.53
N GLU A 16 -1.57 17.75 10.63
CA GLU A 16 -0.95 17.87 11.95
C GLU A 16 -0.79 16.53 12.68
N ASP A 17 -1.58 15.51 12.31
CA ASP A 17 -1.59 14.19 12.97
C ASP A 17 -0.54 13.23 12.39
N GLY A 18 0.09 13.60 11.27
CA GLY A 18 1.06 12.78 10.56
C GLY A 18 0.43 11.62 9.79
N MET A 19 1.29 10.79 9.20
CA MET A 19 0.89 9.59 8.46
C MET A 19 0.39 8.53 9.43
N VAL A 20 -0.83 8.03 9.22
CA VAL A 20 -1.39 6.91 9.97
C VAL A 20 -1.38 5.67 9.10
N LEU A 21 -0.68 4.62 9.55
CA LEU A 21 -0.72 3.31 8.92
C LEU A 21 -2.14 2.74 8.99
N LEU A 22 -2.75 2.49 7.83
CA LEU A 22 -4.07 1.88 7.72
C LEU A 22 -3.97 0.36 7.64
N ASP A 23 -3.17 -0.15 6.70
CA ASP A 23 -3.10 -1.58 6.41
C ASP A 23 -1.79 -1.97 5.74
N THR A 24 -1.52 -3.27 5.68
CA THR A 24 -0.39 -3.83 4.96
C THR A 24 -0.84 -4.95 4.03
N PHE A 25 -0.53 -4.82 2.74
CA PHE A 25 -0.89 -5.78 1.71
C PHE A 25 0.31 -6.62 1.31
N THR A 26 0.10 -7.92 1.11
CA THR A 26 1.12 -8.79 0.50
C THR A 26 0.72 -9.09 -0.94
N VAL A 27 1.52 -8.61 -1.90
CA VAL A 27 1.21 -8.65 -3.33
C VAL A 27 2.25 -9.47 -4.08
N LYS A 28 1.80 -10.33 -5.01
CA LYS A 28 2.68 -11.05 -5.93
C LYS A 28 2.79 -10.32 -7.27
N ALA A 29 3.86 -9.56 -7.47
CA ALA A 29 4.05 -8.67 -8.62
C ALA A 29 5.36 -8.94 -9.37
N ALA A 30 5.52 -8.37 -10.57
CA ALA A 30 6.76 -8.50 -11.34
C ALA A 30 7.91 -7.63 -10.75
N ASN A 31 7.57 -6.43 -10.29
CA ASN A 31 8.45 -5.42 -9.73
C ASN A 31 7.69 -4.61 -8.66
N GLU A 32 8.35 -3.58 -8.11
CA GLU A 32 7.82 -2.73 -7.04
C GLU A 32 6.68 -1.84 -7.53
N ASP A 33 6.81 -1.22 -8.71
CA ASP A 33 5.77 -0.35 -9.29
C ASP A 33 4.44 -1.09 -9.46
N VAL A 34 4.46 -2.31 -10.01
CA VAL A 34 3.26 -3.15 -10.19
C VAL A 34 2.72 -3.64 -8.84
N ALA A 35 3.56 -3.79 -7.82
CA ALA A 35 3.09 -4.13 -6.47
C ALA A 35 2.36 -2.94 -5.82
N LEU A 36 2.86 -1.72 -6.03
CA LEU A 36 2.27 -0.49 -5.52
C LEU A 36 0.91 -0.23 -6.17
N GLU A 37 0.83 -0.30 -7.49
CA GLU A 37 -0.44 -0.14 -8.23
C GLU A 37 -1.51 -1.11 -7.72
N ALA A 38 -1.16 -2.40 -7.63
CA ALA A 38 -2.09 -3.40 -7.11
C ALA A 38 -2.47 -3.18 -5.63
N ALA A 39 -1.54 -2.72 -4.79
CA ALA A 39 -1.83 -2.39 -3.40
C ALA A 39 -2.77 -1.17 -3.29
N TYR A 40 -2.61 -0.17 -4.16
CA TYR A 40 -3.52 0.97 -4.24
C TYR A 40 -4.92 0.55 -4.68
N ASP A 41 -5.04 -0.29 -5.71
CA ASP A 41 -6.35 -0.78 -6.16
C ASP A 41 -7.08 -1.52 -5.02
N MET A 42 -6.38 -2.42 -4.32
CA MET A 42 -6.93 -3.12 -3.16
C MET A 42 -7.34 -2.16 -2.04
N ALA A 43 -6.50 -1.16 -1.75
CA ALA A 43 -6.80 -0.17 -0.72
C ALA A 43 -8.00 0.72 -1.07
N TRP A 44 -8.15 1.12 -2.33
CA TRP A 44 -9.31 1.89 -2.81
C TRP A 44 -10.61 1.10 -2.73
N GLU A 45 -10.58 -0.21 -3.00
CA GLU A 45 -11.74 -1.08 -2.81
C GLU A 45 -12.12 -1.22 -1.33
N GLN A 46 -11.13 -1.29 -0.44
CA GLN A 46 -11.33 -1.50 0.99
C GLN A 46 -11.70 -0.21 1.75
N TYR A 47 -11.15 0.93 1.31
CA TYR A 47 -11.27 2.23 1.95
C TYR A 47 -11.77 3.32 0.96
N PRO A 48 -12.97 3.15 0.35
CA PRO A 48 -13.44 4.03 -0.73
C PRO A 48 -13.69 5.48 -0.28
N ASP A 49 -13.90 5.71 1.01
CA ASP A 49 -14.16 7.04 1.59
C ASP A 49 -12.87 7.80 1.97
N ILE A 50 -11.70 7.19 1.80
CA ILE A 50 -10.42 7.78 2.17
C ILE A 50 -9.84 8.51 0.97
N GLY A 51 -9.90 9.85 1.00
CA GLY A 51 -9.59 10.69 -0.17
C GLY A 51 -8.12 10.72 -0.61
N VAL A 52 -7.18 10.45 0.29
CA VAL A 52 -5.74 10.41 -0.03
C VAL A 52 -5.10 9.23 0.68
N LEU A 53 -4.54 8.31 -0.11
CA LEU A 53 -3.77 7.15 0.33
C LEU A 53 -2.34 7.30 -0.19
N GLU A 54 -1.36 7.02 0.66
CA GLU A 54 0.05 6.98 0.29
C GLU A 54 0.69 5.66 0.71
N CYS A 55 1.73 5.25 -0.02
CA CYS A 55 2.53 4.10 0.36
C CYS A 55 3.66 4.52 1.31
N GLY A 56 3.52 4.17 2.59
CA GLY A 56 4.52 4.44 3.64
C GLY A 56 5.76 3.55 3.58
N GLY A 57 5.70 2.42 2.86
CA GLY A 57 6.86 1.55 2.69
C GLY A 57 6.58 0.30 1.86
N ILE A 58 7.59 -0.14 1.11
CA ILE A 58 7.57 -1.38 0.33
C ILE A 58 8.79 -2.24 0.66
N GLU A 59 8.55 -3.50 0.98
CA GLU A 59 9.61 -4.48 1.23
C GLU A 59 9.43 -5.72 0.37
N ARG A 60 10.54 -6.26 -0.14
CA ARG A 60 10.53 -7.58 -0.77
C ARG A 60 10.49 -8.63 0.31
N VAL A 61 9.47 -9.48 0.28
CA VAL A 61 9.35 -10.59 1.22
C VAL A 61 9.77 -11.90 0.55
N ARG A 62 10.43 -12.76 1.31
CA ARG A 62 10.63 -14.15 0.88
C ARG A 62 9.30 -14.89 1.04
N ALA A 63 9.03 -15.77 0.07
CA ALA A 63 7.91 -16.71 0.15
C ALA A 63 8.10 -17.71 1.30
#